data_AF-A0A348XLK9-F1
#
_entry.id   AF-A0A348XLK9-F1
#
_cell.length_a   1.000
_cell.length_b   1.000
_cell.length_c   1.000
_cell.angle_alpha   90.00
_cell.angle_beta   90.00
_cell.angle_gamma   90.00
#
_symmetry.space_group_name_H-M   'P 1'
#
loop_
_entity.id
_entity.type
_entity.pdbx_description
1 polymer ?
#
loop_
_entity_poly.entity_id
_entity_poly.type
_entity_poly.pdbx_seq_one_letter_code
_entity_poly.pdbx_strand_id
1 'polypeptide(L)'
;MPIIQKPHLITYYAPAEVVAPKQIACDVAVYGGTPAGVTAAIQAARLGKNALLLSFNRQVGGLTSGGLTATDFGQQESIGGLAKTF
;
A
#
# COMPACT_ATOMS: atom_id res chain seq x y z
N MET A 1 11.17 -5.69 28.97
CA MET A 1 10.31 -5.41 30.16
C MET A 1 8.90 -5.90 29.85
N PRO A 2 8.24 -6.66 30.74
CA PRO A 2 6.94 -7.22 30.44
C PRO A 2 5.90 -6.10 30.39
N ILE A 3 5.10 -6.09 29.31
CA ILE A 3 3.97 -5.18 29.15
C ILE A 3 2.90 -5.63 30.15
N ILE A 4 2.70 -4.85 31.21
CA ILE A 4 1.57 -5.02 32.12
C ILE A 4 0.31 -4.68 31.32
N GLN A 5 -0.39 -5.70 30.83
CA GLN A 5 -1.60 -5.54 30.05
C GLN A 5 -2.77 -5.17 31.00
N LYS A 6 -3.00 -3.87 31.17
CA LYS A 6 -4.17 -3.34 31.90
C LYS A 6 -5.43 -3.69 31.11
N PRO A 7 -6.41 -4.46 31.64
CA PRO A 7 -7.40 -5.15 30.81
C PRO A 7 -8.51 -4.27 30.19
N HIS A 8 -8.47 -2.94 30.32
CA HIS A 8 -9.63 -2.09 30.00
C HIS A 8 -9.32 -0.74 29.32
N LEU A 9 -8.11 -0.53 28.81
CA LEU A 9 -7.75 0.70 28.10
C LEU A 9 -7.79 0.48 26.59
N ILE A 10 -8.80 1.06 25.92
CA ILE A 10 -8.80 1.19 24.46
C ILE A 10 -7.61 2.06 24.08
N THR A 11 -6.63 1.45 23.42
CA THR A 11 -5.43 2.14 22.97
C THR A 11 -5.61 2.46 21.48
N TYR A 12 -5.79 3.75 21.15
CA TYR A 12 -5.99 4.18 19.75
C TYR A 12 -4.74 3.96 18.88
N TYR A 13 -3.56 4.00 19.50
CA TYR A 13 -2.29 3.87 18.80
C TYR A 13 -1.39 2.83 19.49
N ALA A 14 -1.16 1.71 18.82
CA ALA A 14 -0.11 0.77 19.18
C ALA A 14 1.11 1.05 18.28
N PRO A 15 2.23 1.59 18.82
CA PRO A 15 3.42 1.78 18.01
C PRO A 15 3.92 0.43 17.50
N ALA A 16 4.37 0.40 16.25
CA ALA A 16 5.01 -0.79 15.70
C ALA A 16 6.25 -1.14 16.54
N GLU A 17 6.48 -2.44 16.77
CA GLU A 17 7.69 -2.89 17.43
C GLU A 17 8.91 -2.46 16.61
N VAL A 18 9.89 -1.85 17.28
CA VAL A 18 11.14 -1.44 16.62
C VAL A 18 11.94 -2.71 16.36
N VAL A 19 11.93 -3.15 15.11
CA VAL A 19 12.74 -4.25 14.61
C VAL A 19 14.02 -3.73 13.96
N ALA A 20 15.07 -4.55 13.95
CA ALA A 20 16.29 -4.23 13.23
C ALA A 20 15.99 -3.98 11.74
N PRO A 21 16.59 -2.94 11.11
CA PRO A 21 16.32 -2.63 9.71
C PRO A 21 16.78 -3.77 8.81
N LYS A 22 15.91 -4.18 7.88
CA LYS A 22 16.23 -5.16 6.84
C LYS A 22 16.70 -4.44 5.59
N GLN A 23 17.91 -4.76 5.11
CA GLN A 23 18.35 -4.29 3.80
C GLN A 23 17.74 -5.14 2.69
N ILE A 24 17.14 -4.49 1.70
CA ILE A 24 16.54 -5.12 0.52
C ILE A 24 17.09 -4.39 -0.69
N ALA A 25 17.76 -5.12 -1.58
CA ALA A 25 18.26 -4.57 -2.84
C ALA A 25 17.12 -4.48 -3.86
N CYS A 26 16.97 -3.32 -4.49
CA CYS A 26 16.03 -3.07 -5.57
C CYS A 26 16.53 -1.91 -6.43
N ASP A 27 16.11 -1.86 -7.69
CA ASP A 27 16.38 -0.72 -8.58
C ASP A 27 15.38 0.42 -8.31
N VAL A 28 14.13 0.06 -7.99
CA VAL A 28 13.05 1.01 -7.74
C VAL A 28 12.29 0.58 -6.50
N ALA A 29 12.20 1.46 -5.50
CA ALA A 29 11.35 1.29 -4.34
C ALA A 29 10.13 2.22 -4.45
N VAL A 30 8.94 1.65 -4.36
CA VAL A 30 7.67 2.37 -4.36
C VAL A 30 7.05 2.28 -2.98
N TYR A 31 6.82 3.43 -2.36
CA TYR A 31 6.25 3.53 -1.03
C TYR A 31 4.79 3.98 -1.12
N GLY A 32 3.86 3.06 -0.81
CA GLY A 32 2.43 3.30 -0.83
C GLY A 32 1.69 2.29 -1.71
N GLY A 33 0.87 1.44 -1.09
CA GLY A 33 0.04 0.44 -1.76
C GLY A 33 -1.24 0.99 -2.38
N THR A 34 -1.20 2.17 -3.01
CA THR A 34 -2.33 2.77 -3.73
C THR A 34 -2.35 2.33 -5.20
N PRO A 35 -3.40 2.60 -5.99
CA PRO A 35 -3.42 2.24 -7.41
C PRO A 35 -2.27 2.87 -8.20
N ALA A 36 -1.89 4.10 -7.86
CA ALA A 36 -0.73 4.77 -8.46
C ALA A 36 0.59 4.05 -8.14
N GLY A 37 0.82 3.70 -6.87
CA GLY A 37 2.03 3.00 -6.45
C GLY A 37 2.13 1.60 -7.05
N VAL A 38 1.03 0.84 -7.04
CA VAL A 38 0.96 -0.47 -7.68
C VAL A 38 1.23 -0.37 -9.18
N THR A 39 0.63 0.62 -9.87
CA THR A 39 0.86 0.83 -11.30
C THR A 39 2.32 1.18 -11.59
N ALA A 40 2.94 2.04 -10.79
CA ALA A 40 4.35 2.40 -10.93
C ALA A 40 5.29 1.20 -10.75
N ALA A 41 5.06 0.38 -9.72
CA ALA A 41 5.83 -0.84 -9.47
C ALA A 41 5.69 -1.84 -10.63
N ILE A 42 4.47 -2.02 -11.16
CA ILE A 42 4.23 -2.88 -12.32
C ILE A 42 4.95 -2.36 -13.56
N GLN A 43 4.90 -1.05 -13.83
CA GLN A 43 5.62 -0.50 -14.99
C GLN A 43 7.14 -0.64 -14.84
N ALA A 44 7.70 -0.39 -13.66
CA ALA A 44 9.12 -0.61 -13.40
C ALA A 44 9.52 -2.08 -13.65
N ALA A 45 8.73 -3.03 -13.17
CA ALA A 45 8.94 -4.45 -13.42
C ALA A 45 8.86 -4.81 -14.92
N ARG A 46 7.91 -4.22 -15.66
CA ARG A 46 7.80 -4.40 -17.13
C ARG A 46 9.00 -3.86 -17.89
N LEU A 47 9.70 -2.86 -17.34
CA LEU A 47 10.96 -2.33 -17.87
C LEU A 47 12.19 -3.15 -17.42
N GLY A 48 11.98 -4.34 -16.85
CA GLY A 48 13.04 -5.25 -16.41
C GLY A 48 13.75 -4.81 -15.12
N LYS A 49 13.16 -3.89 -14.34
CA LYS A 49 13.73 -3.45 -13.06
C LYS A 49 13.26 -4.34 -11.91
N ASN A 50 14.14 -4.56 -10.95
CA ASN A 50 13.75 -5.15 -9.66
C ASN A 50 13.00 -4.09 -8.84
N ALA A 51 11.67 -4.20 -8.81
CA ALA A 51 10.78 -3.27 -8.14
C ALA A 51 10.33 -3.79 -6.77
N LEU A 52 10.46 -2.96 -5.73
CA LEU A 52 9.96 -3.20 -4.38
C LEU A 52 8.74 -2.31 -4.10
N LEU A 53 7.60 -2.89 -3.74
CA LEU A 53 6.41 -2.15 -3.30
C LEU A 53 6.22 -2.30 -1.78
N LEU A 54 6.17 -1.17 -1.07
CA LEU A 54 5.87 -1.12 0.35
C LEU A 54 4.43 -0.67 0.58
N SER A 55 3.66 -1.42 1.38
CA SER A 55 2.30 -1.07 1.80
C SER A 55 2.18 -1.13 3.32
N PHE A 56 1.59 -0.10 3.91
CA PHE A 56 1.24 -0.04 5.34
C PHE A 56 -0.02 -0.84 5.65
N ASN A 57 -0.89 -0.97 4.66
CA ASN A 57 -2.18 -1.60 4.81
C ASN A 57 -2.08 -3.09 4.49
N ARG A 58 -2.93 -3.87 5.16
CA ARG A 58 -3.08 -5.30 4.91
C ARG A 58 -3.54 -5.60 3.47
N GLN A 59 -4.28 -4.68 2.85
CA GLN A 59 -4.68 -4.74 1.44
C GLN A 59 -4.09 -3.56 0.66
N VAL A 60 -3.71 -3.83 -0.59
CA VAL A 60 -3.36 -2.81 -1.59
C VAL A 60 -4.62 -2.32 -2.31
N GLY A 61 -4.55 -1.14 -2.91
CA GLY A 61 -5.65 -0.49 -3.63
C GLY A 61 -6.03 0.87 -3.05
N GLY A 62 -5.45 1.29 -1.93
CA GLY A 62 -5.75 2.59 -1.31
C GLY A 62 -7.25 2.77 -1.07
N LEU A 63 -7.79 3.93 -1.44
CA LEU A 63 -9.23 4.21 -1.34
C LEU A 63 -10.08 3.25 -2.18
N THR A 64 -9.59 2.80 -3.34
CA THR A 64 -10.30 1.85 -4.19
C THR A 64 -10.61 0.53 -3.47
N SER A 65 -9.70 0.06 -2.60
CA SER A 65 -9.95 -1.09 -1.72
C SER A 65 -10.49 -0.70 -0.34
N GLY A 66 -10.47 0.58 -0.01
CA GLY A 66 -10.76 1.14 1.32
C GLY A 66 -12.22 1.55 1.53
N GLY A 67 -13.10 1.35 0.54
CA GLY A 67 -14.53 1.58 0.68
C GLY A 67 -15.11 2.66 -0.23
N LEU A 68 -14.42 3.04 -1.33
CA LEU A 68 -15.09 3.78 -2.40
C LEU A 68 -16.24 2.93 -2.95
N THR A 69 -17.34 3.61 -3.25
CA THR A 69 -18.60 3.04 -3.72
C THR A 69 -18.91 3.54 -5.13
N ALA A 70 -20.02 3.06 -5.71
CA ALA A 70 -20.47 3.51 -7.03
C ALA A 70 -20.71 5.03 -7.10
N THR A 71 -21.01 5.71 -5.99
CA THR A 71 -21.19 7.17 -5.99
C THR A 71 -19.88 7.93 -6.12
N ASP A 72 -18.76 7.28 -5.83
CA ASP A 72 -17.42 7.88 -5.91
C ASP A 72 -16.76 7.69 -7.29
N PHE A 73 -17.49 7.10 -8.25
CA PHE A 73 -16.98 6.72 -9.57
C PHE A 73 -16.55 7.92 -10.43
N GLY A 74 -17.12 9.10 -10.16
CA GLY A 74 -16.76 10.33 -10.86
C GLY A 74 -16.94 10.23 -12.38
N GLN A 75 -15.95 10.71 -13.13
CA GLN A 75 -15.99 10.76 -14.59
C GLN A 75 -15.34 9.53 -15.24
N GLN A 76 -16.14 8.65 -15.84
CA GLN A 76 -15.68 7.37 -16.40
C GLN A 76 -14.60 7.52 -17.49
N GLU A 77 -14.68 8.57 -18.32
CA GLU A 77 -13.73 8.76 -19.42
C GLU A 77 -12.30 9.05 -18.92
N SER A 78 -12.15 9.47 -17.66
CA SER A 78 -10.85 9.70 -17.03
C SER A 78 -10.11 8.41 -16.64
N ILE A 79 -10.82 7.28 -16.61
CA ILE A 79 -10.21 5.97 -16.29
C ILE A 79 -9.42 5.48 -17.52
N GLY A 80 -8.16 5.11 -17.29
CA GLY A 80 -7.24 4.73 -18.37
C GLY A 80 -6.03 3.92 -17.89
N GLY A 81 -5.02 3.83 -18.76
CA GLY A 81 -3.77 3.15 -18.46
C GLY A 81 -3.95 1.66 -18.13
N LEU A 82 -3.29 1.21 -17.07
CA LEU A 82 -3.30 -0.19 -16.64
C LEU A 82 -4.70 -0.71 -16.29
N ALA A 83 -5.62 0.17 -15.85
CA ALA A 83 -6.98 -0.25 -15.52
C ALA A 83 -7.77 -0.78 -16.73
N LYS A 84 -7.40 -0.40 -17.96
CA LYS A 84 -8.07 -0.86 -19.20
C LYS A 84 -7.49 -2.15 -19.79
N THR A 85 -6.50 -2.76 -19.13
CA THR A 85 -5.89 -4.00 -19.63
C THR A 85 -6.52 -5.26 -19.05
N PHE A 86 -7.64 -5.12 -18.34
CA PHE A 86 -8.42 -6.18 -17.70
C PHE A 86 -9.89 -5.98 -18.04
#